data_AF-A0A371QSP9-F1
#
_entry.id   AF-A0A371QSP9-F1
#
_cell.length_a   1.000
_cell.length_b   1.000
_cell.length_c   1.000
_cell.angle_alpha   90.00
_cell.angle_beta   90.00
_cell.angle_gamma   90.00
#
_symmetry.space_group_name_H-M   'P 1'
#
loop_
_entity.id
_entity.type
_entity.pdbx_description
1 polymer ?
#
loop_
_entity_poly.entity_id
_entity_poly.type
_entity_poly.pdbx_seq_one_letter_code
_entity_poly.pdbx_strand_id
1 'polypeptide(L)'
;MTEQEAKLKLMDYLYDEMDEGERIEFEEALMINPELQKELDSLRSTRSLLQTESKEIPHREMLLLKIPDAGTDSAKESHQTHKTGAKNSNRLSYTILAAAAALLLTTLLVTWSNLHITRTDTGMEITFGQTSVQAPADRSDSISEEEIITLITQLQQENALLFSELLNESRLEQQQQLENVVTDLATYYEEQRRQDLMLISETLLQMEEETYFRLMQTDETIEDLIFALTYPANP
;
A
#
# COMPACT_ATOMS: atom_id res chain seq x y z
N MET A 1 -20.71 -18.58 21.61
CA MET A 1 -19.48 -18.09 20.96
C MET A 1 -18.80 -17.13 21.91
N THR A 2 -17.49 -17.25 22.08
CA THR A 2 -16.70 -16.26 22.84
C THR A 2 -16.37 -15.05 21.96
N GLU A 3 -16.08 -13.88 22.55
CA GLU A 3 -15.73 -12.66 21.81
C GLU A 3 -14.50 -12.85 20.90
N GLN A 4 -13.52 -13.62 21.36
CA GLN A 4 -12.30 -13.91 20.60
C GLN A 4 -12.57 -14.84 19.40
N GLU A 5 -13.41 -15.86 19.60
CA GLU A 5 -13.84 -16.79 18.55
C GLU A 5 -14.70 -16.08 17.49
N ALA A 6 -15.53 -15.12 17.92
CA ALA A 6 -16.33 -14.29 17.03
C ALA A 6 -15.47 -13.43 16.10
N LYS A 7 -14.41 -12.83 16.66
CA LYS A 7 -13.48 -11.97 15.94
C LYS A 7 -12.65 -12.74 14.91
N LEU A 8 -12.22 -13.96 15.23
CA LEU A 8 -11.54 -14.84 14.28
C LEU A 8 -12.45 -15.18 13.10
N LYS A 9 -13.67 -15.64 13.37
CA LYS A 9 -14.65 -15.95 12.31
C LYS A 9 -15.01 -14.75 11.45
N LEU A 10 -15.06 -13.54 12.02
CA LEU A 10 -15.24 -12.30 11.25
C LEU A 10 -14.09 -12.04 10.27
N MET A 11 -12.85 -12.31 10.68
CA MET A 11 -11.68 -12.14 9.82
C MET A 11 -11.67 -13.19 8.72
N ASP A 12 -11.89 -14.46 9.05
CA ASP A 12 -11.93 -15.55 8.08
C ASP A 12 -13.03 -15.29 7.03
N TYR A 13 -14.20 -14.78 7.45
CA TYR A 13 -15.29 -14.38 6.56
C TYR A 13 -14.91 -13.19 5.65
N LEU A 14 -14.14 -12.22 6.13
CA LEU A 14 -13.72 -11.05 5.36
C LEU A 14 -12.67 -11.38 4.30
N TYR A 15 -11.80 -12.35 4.58
CA TYR A 15 -10.74 -12.79 3.68
C TYR A 15 -11.11 -13.99 2.80
N ASP A 16 -12.38 -14.44 2.88
CA ASP A 16 -12.90 -15.57 2.09
C ASP A 16 -12.22 -16.91 2.44
N GLU A 17 -11.77 -17.07 3.69
CA GLU A 17 -11.03 -18.23 4.20
C GLU A 17 -11.96 -19.32 4.79
N MET A 18 -13.26 -19.03 4.93
CA MET A 18 -14.26 -19.98 5.44
C MET A 18 -14.79 -20.93 4.35
N ASP A 19 -15.02 -22.19 4.72
CA ASP A 19 -15.70 -23.15 3.85
C ASP A 19 -17.19 -22.83 3.67
N GLU A 20 -17.84 -23.48 2.70
CA GLU A 20 -19.25 -23.20 2.36
C GLU A 20 -20.23 -23.57 3.49
N GLY A 21 -19.91 -24.58 4.31
CA GLY A 21 -20.74 -24.99 5.45
C GLY A 21 -20.59 -24.02 6.63
N GLU A 22 -19.36 -23.67 6.97
CA GLU A 22 -19.05 -22.71 8.04
C GLU A 22 -19.60 -21.32 7.73
N ARG A 23 -19.59 -20.92 6.45
CA ARG A 23 -20.17 -19.66 5.99
C ARG A 23 -21.66 -19.58 6.29
N ILE A 24 -22.41 -20.63 5.99
CA ILE A 24 -23.87 -20.64 6.19
C ILE A 24 -24.20 -20.54 7.69
N GLU A 25 -23.49 -21.30 8.54
CA GLU A 25 -23.67 -21.23 9.99
C GLU A 25 -23.31 -19.85 10.55
N PHE A 26 -22.27 -19.22 10.00
CA PHE A 26 -21.86 -17.88 10.40
C PHE A 26 -22.86 -16.80 9.94
N GLU A 27 -23.42 -16.92 8.74
CA GLU A 27 -24.46 -16.02 8.24
C GLU A 27 -25.75 -16.13 9.05
N GLU A 28 -26.11 -17.34 9.51
CA GLU A 28 -27.22 -17.52 10.45
C GLU A 28 -26.93 -16.85 11.81
N ALA A 29 -25.70 -16.95 12.31
CA ALA A 29 -25.27 -16.25 13.53
C ALA A 29 -25.29 -14.72 13.38
N LEU A 30 -24.96 -14.18 12.19
CA LEU A 30 -25.05 -12.75 11.88
C LEU A 30 -26.50 -12.25 11.87
N MET A 31 -27.45 -13.07 11.44
CA MET A 31 -28.88 -12.70 11.46
C MET A 31 -29.44 -12.62 12.89
N ILE A 32 -28.92 -13.44 13.80
CA ILE A 32 -29.39 -13.51 15.19
C ILE A 32 -28.70 -12.44 16.04
N ASN A 33 -27.47 -12.04 15.71
CA ASN A 33 -26.68 -11.11 16.51
C ASN A 33 -26.42 -9.77 15.78
N PRO A 34 -27.20 -8.71 16.08
CA PRO A 34 -27.03 -7.40 15.45
C PRO A 34 -25.72 -6.69 15.85
N GLU A 35 -25.04 -7.11 16.93
CA GLU A 35 -23.73 -6.54 17.29
C GLU A 35 -22.62 -7.06 16.38
N LEU A 36 -22.64 -8.35 16.03
CA LEU A 36 -21.68 -8.94 15.09
C LEU A 36 -21.82 -8.35 13.69
N GLN A 37 -23.05 -8.05 13.27
CA GLN A 37 -23.31 -7.38 12.00
C GLN A 37 -22.69 -5.97 11.97
N LYS A 38 -22.83 -5.20 13.05
CA LYS A 38 -22.19 -3.87 13.16
C LYS A 38 -20.67 -3.94 13.13
N GLU A 39 -20.08 -4.94 13.78
CA GLU A 39 -18.64 -5.15 13.77
C GLU A 39 -18.14 -5.53 12.36
N LEU A 40 -18.84 -6.41 11.66
CA LEU A 40 -18.56 -6.77 10.28
C LEU A 40 -18.61 -5.53 9.36
N ASP A 41 -19.64 -4.70 9.50
CA ASP A 41 -19.80 -3.48 8.70
C ASP A 41 -18.66 -2.48 8.97
N SER A 42 -18.23 -2.34 10.22
CA SER A 42 -17.08 -1.52 10.60
C SER A 42 -15.78 -2.00 9.95
N LEU A 43 -15.53 -3.31 9.95
CA LEU A 43 -14.35 -3.90 9.32
C LEU A 43 -14.38 -3.78 7.79
N ARG A 44 -15.55 -3.99 7.16
CA ARG A 44 -15.74 -3.76 5.72
C ARG A 44 -15.49 -2.30 5.34
N SER A 45 -15.99 -1.36 6.14
CA SER A 45 -15.72 0.07 5.96
C SER A 45 -14.23 0.38 6.05
N THR A 46 -13.56 -0.15 7.08
CA THR A 46 -12.10 0.02 7.27
C THR A 46 -11.31 -0.54 6.10
N ARG A 47 -11.63 -1.76 5.65
CA ARG A 47 -11.02 -2.37 4.45
C ARG A 47 -11.26 -1.52 3.21
N SER A 48 -12.47 -1.01 3.03
CA SER A 48 -12.80 -0.13 1.89
C SER A 48 -11.97 1.15 1.92
N LEU A 49 -11.76 1.76 3.10
CA LEU A 49 -10.90 2.95 3.24
C LEU A 49 -9.44 2.63 2.87
N LEU A 50 -8.89 1.52 3.40
CA LEU A 50 -7.52 1.08 3.10
C LEU A 50 -7.31 0.72 1.62
N GLN A 51 -8.33 0.13 0.97
CA GLN A 51 -8.30 -0.16 -0.47
C GLN A 51 -8.48 1.09 -1.33
N THR A 52 -9.14 2.14 -0.81
CA THR A 52 -9.32 3.40 -1.53
C THR A 52 -8.02 4.22 -1.53
N GLU A 53 -7.20 4.13 -0.48
CA GLU A 53 -5.85 4.73 -0.48
C GLU A 53 -4.83 3.92 -1.32
N SER A 54 -5.01 2.61 -1.47
CA SER A 54 -4.12 1.77 -2.29
C SER A 54 -4.28 1.94 -3.81
N LYS A 55 -5.17 2.84 -4.28
CA LYS A 55 -5.44 2.99 -5.72
C LYS A 55 -4.61 4.05 -6.44
N GLU A 56 -3.79 4.79 -5.71
CA GLU A 56 -2.75 5.62 -6.28
C GLU A 56 -1.46 5.39 -5.50
N ILE A 57 -0.79 4.27 -5.77
CA ILE A 57 0.66 4.34 -5.81
C ILE A 57 0.91 5.28 -7.00
N PRO A 58 1.29 6.56 -6.83
CA PRO A 58 1.80 7.29 -7.95
C PRO A 58 2.91 6.40 -8.49
N HIS A 59 2.83 6.05 -9.77
CA HIS A 59 4.00 5.64 -10.52
C HIS A 59 4.96 6.84 -10.47
N ARG A 60 5.60 7.04 -9.31
CA ARG A 60 6.89 7.69 -9.24
C ARG A 60 7.68 6.80 -10.16
N GLU A 61 8.01 7.38 -11.31
CA GLU A 61 9.10 6.97 -12.15
C GLU A 61 10.30 6.85 -11.20
N MET A 62 10.41 5.69 -10.54
CA MET A 62 11.70 5.18 -10.16
C MET A 62 12.45 5.24 -11.49
N LEU A 63 13.47 6.09 -11.52
CA LEU A 63 14.52 6.08 -12.53
C LEU A 63 15.14 4.69 -12.47
N LEU A 64 14.42 3.72 -13.03
CA LEU A 64 14.87 2.38 -13.29
C LEU A 64 15.95 2.62 -14.33
N LEU A 65 17.20 2.54 -13.89
CA LEU A 65 18.35 2.51 -14.76
C LEU A 65 18.09 1.39 -15.75
N LYS A 66 17.64 1.77 -16.95
CA LYS A 66 17.30 0.86 -18.04
C LYS A 66 18.60 0.21 -18.47
N ILE A 67 18.91 -0.94 -17.90
CA ILE A 67 19.91 -1.85 -18.45
C ILE A 67 19.38 -2.22 -19.84
N PRO A 68 20.09 -1.93 -20.93
CA PRO A 68 19.62 -2.30 -22.25
C PRO A 68 19.70 -3.81 -22.36
N ASP A 69 18.54 -4.47 -22.34
CA ASP A 69 18.42 -5.87 -22.73
C ASP A 69 18.88 -6.01 -24.18
N ALA A 70 20.04 -6.65 -24.32
CA ALA A 70 20.53 -7.13 -25.60
C ALA A 70 19.65 -8.31 -26.02
N GLY A 71 18.68 -8.01 -26.89
CA GLY A 71 18.15 -8.87 -27.94
C GLY A 71 17.68 -10.27 -27.57
N THR A 72 16.37 -10.52 -27.75
CA THR A 72 15.92 -11.46 -28.78
C THR A 72 14.41 -11.30 -29.00
N ASP A 73 14.06 -11.16 -30.29
CA ASP A 73 12.72 -11.03 -30.82
C ASP A 73 11.88 -12.31 -30.66
N SER A 74 10.56 -12.14 -30.48
CA SER A 74 9.45 -12.82 -31.20
C SER A 74 8.18 -12.82 -30.31
N ALA A 75 7.18 -11.97 -30.53
CA ALA A 75 6.11 -12.05 -31.53
C ALA A 75 4.95 -13.01 -31.19
N LYS A 76 3.72 -12.42 -31.24
CA LYS A 76 2.36 -13.03 -31.33
C LYS A 76 1.74 -13.51 -30.00
N GLU A 77 0.46 -13.35 -29.67
CA GLU A 77 -0.79 -13.00 -30.36
C GLU A 77 -1.82 -12.58 -29.27
N SER A 78 -2.51 -11.45 -29.40
CA SER A 78 -3.95 -11.37 -29.72
C SER A 78 -4.88 -12.34 -28.97
N HIS A 79 -5.67 -11.83 -28.02
CA HIS A 79 -7.11 -12.14 -27.98
C HIS A 79 -7.96 -10.93 -27.58
N GLN A 80 -9.05 -10.81 -28.33
CA GLN A 80 -10.02 -9.75 -28.41
C GLN A 80 -11.10 -9.82 -27.33
N THR A 81 -11.55 -8.64 -26.92
CA THR A 81 -12.95 -8.21 -26.71
C THR A 81 -13.89 -9.03 -25.81
N HIS A 82 -14.42 -8.35 -24.79
CA HIS A 82 -15.87 -8.38 -24.54
C HIS A 82 -16.44 -6.97 -24.43
N LYS A 83 -17.61 -6.82 -25.07
CA LYS A 83 -18.35 -5.60 -25.37
C LYS A 83 -19.20 -5.13 -24.19
N THR A 84 -19.22 -3.81 -24.03
CA THR A 84 -20.37 -2.90 -23.79
C THR A 84 -21.59 -3.36 -22.97
N GLY A 85 -21.94 -2.55 -21.96
CA GLY A 85 -23.32 -2.38 -21.51
C GLY A 85 -23.49 -1.16 -20.58
N ALA A 86 -24.23 -0.15 -21.03
CA ALA A 86 -25.14 0.77 -20.30
C ALA A 86 -24.72 1.27 -18.89
N LYS A 87 -24.78 2.55 -18.49
CA LYS A 87 -25.73 3.66 -18.70
C LYS A 87 -25.12 4.87 -17.96
N ASN A 88 -24.87 5.97 -18.65
CA ASN A 88 -25.53 7.27 -18.49
C ASN A 88 -25.87 7.80 -17.07
N SER A 89 -25.48 9.06 -16.87
CA SER A 89 -25.89 10.07 -15.88
C SER A 89 -25.66 9.83 -14.39
N ASN A 90 -24.53 10.32 -13.86
CA ASN A 90 -24.46 10.87 -12.49
C ASN A 90 -23.28 11.85 -12.29
N ARG A 91 -22.94 12.65 -13.32
CA ARG A 91 -21.92 13.71 -13.17
C ARG A 91 -22.43 14.96 -12.43
N LEU A 92 -23.72 15.03 -12.12
CA LEU A 92 -24.36 16.15 -11.42
C LEU A 92 -24.54 15.92 -9.91
N SER A 93 -24.38 14.70 -9.40
CA SER A 93 -24.49 14.43 -7.96
C SER A 93 -23.19 14.76 -7.20
N TYR A 94 -22.02 14.60 -7.83
CA TYR A 94 -20.73 14.88 -7.18
C TYR A 94 -20.47 16.38 -6.94
N THR A 95 -20.96 17.28 -7.80
CA THR A 95 -20.79 18.73 -7.61
C THR A 95 -21.68 19.27 -6.49
N ILE A 96 -22.88 18.73 -6.33
CA ILE A 96 -23.81 19.10 -5.25
C ILE A 96 -23.32 18.56 -3.91
N LEU A 97 -22.74 17.35 -3.88
CA LEU A 97 -22.19 16.75 -2.66
C LEU A 97 -20.95 17.51 -2.16
N ALA A 98 -20.05 17.93 -3.07
CA ALA A 98 -18.86 18.70 -2.72
C ALA A 98 -19.20 20.09 -2.14
N ALA A 99 -20.21 20.78 -2.71
CA ALA A 99 -20.66 22.06 -2.19
C ALA A 99 -21.30 21.94 -0.80
N ALA A 100 -22.09 20.88 -0.57
CA ALA A 100 -22.69 20.61 0.73
C ALA A 100 -21.64 20.26 1.80
N ALA A 101 -20.61 19.47 1.45
CA ALA A 101 -19.51 19.14 2.36
C ALA A 101 -18.67 20.37 2.73
N ALA A 102 -18.39 21.27 1.77
CA ALA A 102 -17.69 22.53 2.04
C ALA A 102 -18.51 23.46 2.96
N LEU A 103 -19.82 23.55 2.74
CA LEU A 103 -20.71 24.31 3.65
C LEU A 103 -20.76 23.69 5.05
N LEU A 104 -20.81 22.37 5.16
CA LEU A 104 -20.77 21.70 6.46
C LEU A 104 -19.45 21.93 7.20
N LEU A 105 -18.30 21.78 6.52
CA LEU A 105 -16.99 22.04 7.11
C LEU A 105 -16.82 23.50 7.56
N THR A 106 -17.28 24.45 6.75
CA THR A 106 -17.24 25.87 7.12
C THR A 106 -18.18 26.19 8.29
N THR A 107 -19.39 25.62 8.33
CA THR A 107 -20.27 25.78 9.49
C THR A 107 -19.69 25.14 10.75
N LEU A 108 -19.07 23.97 10.63
CA LEU A 108 -18.44 23.27 11.75
C LEU A 108 -17.30 24.13 12.34
N LEU A 109 -16.44 24.70 11.47
CA LEU A 109 -15.38 25.60 11.88
C LEU A 109 -15.91 26.86 12.56
N VAL A 110 -16.98 27.48 12.05
CA VAL A 110 -17.61 28.67 12.66
C VAL A 110 -18.25 28.35 14.01
N THR A 111 -18.93 27.20 14.13
CA THR A 111 -19.55 26.78 15.40
C THR A 111 -18.51 26.40 16.45
N TRP A 112 -17.37 25.84 16.04
CA TRP A 112 -16.28 25.51 16.96
C TRP A 112 -15.49 26.75 17.38
N SER A 113 -15.34 27.75 16.50
CA SER A 113 -14.52 28.93 16.76
C SER A 113 -15.18 30.02 17.62
N ASN A 114 -16.38 29.79 18.20
CA ASN A 114 -17.15 30.82 18.93
C ASN A 114 -17.20 32.16 18.17
N LEU A 115 -17.33 32.11 16.84
CA LEU A 115 -17.27 33.29 15.97
C LEU A 115 -18.67 33.92 15.87
N HIS A 116 -18.79 35.15 16.35
CA HIS A 116 -20.02 35.94 16.29
C HIS A 116 -19.84 37.04 15.24
N ILE A 117 -20.67 36.98 14.18
CA ILE A 117 -20.73 38.03 13.16
C ILE A 117 -21.94 38.89 13.48
N THR A 118 -21.69 40.10 13.98
CA THR A 118 -22.73 41.10 14.21
C THR A 118 -22.59 42.21 13.18
N ARG A 119 -23.72 42.57 12.57
CA ARG A 119 -23.79 43.68 11.63
C ARG A 119 -24.27 44.90 12.38
N THR A 120 -23.40 45.90 12.54
CA THR A 120 -23.72 47.18 13.17
C THR A 120 -23.90 48.25 12.10
N ASP A 121 -24.48 49.41 12.46
CA ASP A 121 -24.72 50.51 11.51
C ASP A 121 -23.44 51.10 10.91
N THR A 122 -22.27 50.78 11.48
CA THR A 122 -20.95 51.26 11.06
C THR A 122 -20.08 50.21 10.35
N GLY A 123 -20.51 48.95 10.26
CA GLY A 123 -19.74 47.91 9.59
C GLY A 123 -20.10 46.48 9.97
N MET A 124 -19.31 45.55 9.46
CA MET A 124 -19.38 44.13 9.84
C MET A 124 -18.31 43.87 10.90
N GLU A 125 -18.72 43.46 12.09
CA GLU A 125 -17.81 43.10 13.17
C GLU A 125 -17.76 41.57 13.30
N ILE A 126 -16.55 41.01 13.31
CA ILE A 126 -16.30 39.58 13.48
C ILE A 126 -15.55 39.43 14.80
N THR A 127 -16.24 38.91 15.81
CA THR A 127 -15.71 38.76 17.17
C THR A 127 -15.57 37.29 17.55
N PHE A 128 -14.50 36.93 18.26
CA PHE A 128 -14.23 35.56 18.71
C PHE A 128 -14.40 35.49 20.24
N GLY A 129 -15.29 34.62 20.74
CA GLY A 129 -15.52 34.42 22.18
C GLY A 129 -16.72 35.18 22.76
N GLN A 130 -17.09 34.90 24.01
CA GLN A 130 -18.24 35.50 24.69
C GLN A 130 -17.93 36.92 25.17
N THR A 131 -18.36 37.93 24.41
CA THR A 131 -18.44 39.31 24.90
C THR A 131 -19.90 39.74 24.98
N SER A 132 -20.43 39.64 26.20
CA SER A 132 -21.66 40.30 26.59
C SER A 132 -21.50 41.80 26.36
N VAL A 133 -22.26 42.35 25.41
CA VAL A 133 -22.25 43.78 25.08
C VAL A 133 -22.87 44.54 26.24
N GLN A 134 -22.01 45.07 27.12
CA GLN A 134 -22.33 46.19 27.99
C GLN A 134 -21.14 47.16 27.92
N ALA A 135 -21.21 48.12 27.00
CA ALA A 135 -20.36 49.30 27.07
C ALA A 135 -20.79 50.09 28.33
N PRO A 136 -19.86 50.55 29.20
CA PRO A 136 -18.97 51.64 28.79
C PRO A 136 -17.54 51.64 29.38
N ALA A 137 -16.67 52.37 28.67
CA ALA A 137 -15.45 53.07 29.11
C ALA A 137 -14.22 52.26 29.61
N ASP A 138 -13.08 52.58 28.97
CA ASP A 138 -11.71 52.45 29.48
C ASP A 138 -11.21 51.05 29.89
N ARG A 139 -10.95 50.19 28.90
CA ARG A 139 -9.85 49.20 29.00
C ARG A 139 -9.14 49.05 27.66
N SER A 140 -8.06 49.80 27.51
CA SER A 140 -6.94 49.46 26.64
C SER A 140 -6.22 48.24 27.24
N ASP A 141 -6.85 47.07 27.15
CA ASP A 141 -6.16 45.79 27.33
C ASP A 141 -5.73 45.31 25.94
N SER A 142 -5.04 46.20 25.22
CA SER A 142 -4.27 45.83 24.06
C SER A 142 -3.09 45.03 24.60
N ILE A 143 -3.09 43.72 24.37
CA ILE A 143 -1.90 42.86 24.54
C ILE A 143 -0.69 43.66 24.07
N SER A 144 0.26 43.91 24.97
CA SER A 144 1.41 44.76 24.68
C SER A 144 2.15 44.18 23.49
N GLU A 145 2.62 45.02 22.58
CA GLU A 145 3.39 44.60 21.41
C GLU A 145 4.61 43.74 21.84
N GLU A 146 5.20 44.06 23.00
CA GLU A 146 6.20 43.24 23.68
C GLU A 146 5.73 41.82 24.04
N GLU A 147 4.50 41.64 24.50
CA GLU A 147 3.95 40.35 24.94
C GLU A 147 3.71 39.42 23.73
N ILE A 148 3.31 40.00 22.59
CA ILE A 148 3.22 39.29 21.30
C ILE A 148 4.61 38.89 20.81
N ILE A 149 5.61 39.77 20.91
CA ILE A 149 6.98 39.47 20.48
C ILE A 149 7.59 38.36 21.34
N THR A 150 7.33 38.36 22.66
CA THR A 150 7.77 37.27 23.55
C THR A 150 7.08 35.95 23.24
N LEU A 151 5.79 35.98 22.91
CA LEU A 151 5.05 34.77 22.53
C LEU A 151 5.55 34.19 21.20
N ILE A 152 5.82 35.03 20.20
CA ILE A 152 6.35 34.62 18.90
C ILE A 152 7.76 34.02 19.04
N THR A 153 8.62 34.65 19.84
CA THR A 153 9.98 34.14 20.07
C THR A 153 9.96 32.81 20.82
N GLN A 154 9.06 32.64 21.79
CA GLN A 154 8.86 31.38 22.48
C GLN A 154 8.35 30.27 21.53
N LEU A 155 7.36 30.58 20.69
CA LEU A 155 6.86 29.64 19.68
C LEU A 155 7.93 29.24 18.65
N GLN A 156 8.78 30.18 18.22
CA GLN A 156 9.90 29.86 17.32
C GLN A 156 10.91 28.92 17.99
N GLN A 157 11.22 29.15 19.26
CA GLN A 157 12.15 28.32 20.01
C GLN A 157 11.59 26.91 20.25
N GLU A 158 10.30 26.80 20.60
CA GLU A 158 9.61 25.53 20.78
C GLU A 158 9.50 24.75 19.45
N ASN A 159 9.16 25.42 18.36
CA ASN A 159 9.13 24.82 17.03
C ASN A 159 10.51 24.34 16.58
N ALA A 160 11.58 25.09 16.86
CA ALA A 160 12.93 24.67 16.54
C ALA A 160 13.34 23.41 17.30
N LEU A 161 12.93 23.30 18.57
CA LEU A 161 13.21 22.14 19.41
C LEU A 161 12.44 20.91 18.89
N LEU A 162 11.13 21.04 18.64
CA LEU A 162 10.30 19.98 18.05
C LEU A 162 10.85 19.50 16.70
N PHE A 163 11.21 20.44 15.82
CA PHE A 163 11.74 20.13 14.51
C PHE A 163 13.11 19.43 14.60
N SER A 164 13.93 19.81 15.59
CA SER A 164 15.21 19.12 15.83
C SER A 164 15.01 17.69 16.30
N GLU A 165 14.01 17.45 17.17
CA GLU A 165 13.69 16.12 17.69
C GLU A 165 13.16 15.21 16.56
N LEU A 166 12.20 15.70 15.77
CA LEU A 166 11.66 14.98 14.60
C LEU A 166 12.75 14.65 13.57
N LEU A 167 13.68 15.59 13.31
CA LEU A 167 14.81 15.33 12.41
C LEU A 167 15.75 14.27 12.96
N ASN A 168 15.95 14.22 14.28
CA ASN A 168 16.85 13.26 14.90
C ASN A 168 16.23 11.86 14.92
N GLU A 169 14.95 11.76 15.26
CA GLU A 169 14.17 10.52 15.18
C GLU A 169 14.13 9.99 13.74
N SER A 170 13.85 10.85 12.76
CA SER A 170 13.85 10.47 11.34
C SER A 170 15.22 9.96 10.86
N ARG A 171 16.33 10.50 11.38
CA ARG A 171 17.68 10.02 11.05
C ARG A 171 17.94 8.62 11.61
N LEU A 172 17.49 8.34 12.83
CA LEU A 172 17.62 7.02 13.44
C LEU A 172 16.81 5.98 12.66
N GLU A 173 15.58 6.30 12.29
CA GLU A 173 14.76 5.44 11.45
C GLU A 173 15.40 5.19 10.08
N GLN A 174 15.90 6.24 9.42
CA GLN A 174 16.59 6.12 8.13
C GLN A 174 17.84 5.24 8.22
N GLN A 175 18.60 5.35 9.31
CA GLN A 175 19.78 4.53 9.53
C GLN A 175 19.41 3.06 9.71
N GLN A 176 18.35 2.77 10.48
CA GLN A 176 17.86 1.42 10.68
C GLN A 176 17.28 0.81 9.39
N GLN A 177 16.54 1.60 8.60
CA GLN A 177 16.05 1.17 7.30
C GLN A 177 17.21 0.83 6.34
N LEU A 178 18.26 1.64 6.31
CA LEU A 178 19.45 1.34 5.49
C LEU A 178 20.15 0.05 5.94
N GLU A 179 20.27 -0.17 7.25
CA GLU A 179 20.86 -1.41 7.79
C GLU A 179 20.05 -2.64 7.38
N ASN A 180 18.73 -2.56 7.45
CA ASN A 180 17.83 -3.64 7.01
C ASN A 180 17.99 -3.88 5.50
N VAL A 181 17.97 -2.84 4.68
CA VAL A 181 18.13 -2.96 3.21
C VAL A 181 19.47 -3.59 2.85
N VAL A 182 20.57 -3.21 3.52
CA VAL A 182 21.88 -3.82 3.28
C VAL A 182 21.90 -5.29 3.67
N THR A 183 21.27 -5.64 4.80
CA THR A 183 21.15 -7.02 5.27
C THR A 183 20.30 -7.88 4.31
N ASP A 184 19.18 -7.34 3.85
CA ASP A 184 18.28 -8.01 2.91
C ASP A 184 18.97 -8.24 1.56
N LEU A 185 19.70 -7.24 1.05
CA LEU A 185 20.49 -7.38 -0.18
C LEU A 185 21.59 -8.43 -0.02
N ALA A 186 22.33 -8.43 1.09
CA ALA A 186 23.36 -9.43 1.34
C ALA A 186 22.77 -10.84 1.36
N THR A 187 21.64 -11.02 2.05
CA THR A 187 20.91 -12.29 2.12
C THR A 187 20.43 -12.73 0.74
N TYR A 188 19.84 -11.82 -0.04
CA TYR A 188 19.37 -12.09 -1.40
C TYR A 188 20.51 -12.56 -2.32
N TYR A 189 21.66 -11.88 -2.32
CA TYR A 189 22.81 -12.26 -3.14
C TYR A 189 23.40 -13.62 -2.75
N GLU A 190 23.40 -13.95 -1.46
CA GLU A 190 23.89 -15.23 -0.97
C GLU A 190 22.94 -16.37 -1.37
N GLU A 191 21.63 -16.16 -1.26
CA GLU A 191 20.62 -17.12 -1.72
C GLU A 191 20.69 -17.33 -3.23
N GLN A 192 20.79 -16.25 -4.01
CA GLN A 192 20.96 -16.32 -5.46
C GLN A 192 22.21 -17.12 -5.83
N ARG A 193 23.35 -16.85 -5.19
CA ARG A 193 24.59 -17.60 -5.42
C ARG A 193 24.41 -19.08 -5.11
N ARG A 194 23.71 -19.43 -4.03
CA ARG A 194 23.44 -20.82 -3.66
C ARG A 194 22.60 -21.52 -4.72
N GLN A 195 21.54 -20.84 -5.19
CA GLN A 195 20.68 -21.34 -6.25
C GLN A 195 21.46 -21.54 -7.57
N ASP A 196 22.30 -20.57 -7.94
CA ASP A 196 23.15 -20.66 -9.12
C ASP A 196 24.15 -21.82 -9.00
N LEU A 197 24.77 -22.01 -7.85
CA LEU A 197 25.68 -23.15 -7.61
C LEU A 197 24.94 -24.49 -7.68
N MET A 198 23.71 -24.55 -7.20
CA MET A 198 22.86 -25.74 -7.32
C MET A 198 22.56 -26.04 -8.78
N LEU A 199 22.13 -25.04 -9.56
CA LEU A 199 21.87 -25.19 -11.00
C LEU A 199 23.13 -25.59 -11.77
N ILE A 200 24.28 -24.98 -11.46
CA ILE A 200 25.57 -25.36 -12.06
C ILE A 200 25.91 -26.81 -11.71
N SER A 201 25.70 -27.24 -10.45
CA SER A 201 25.96 -28.62 -10.07
C SER A 201 25.06 -29.63 -10.79
N GLU A 202 23.78 -29.31 -10.94
CA GLU A 202 22.80 -30.14 -11.65
C GLU A 202 23.16 -30.26 -13.15
N THR A 203 23.49 -29.13 -13.78
CA THR A 203 23.91 -29.12 -15.19
C THR A 203 25.22 -29.88 -15.41
N LEU A 204 26.19 -29.79 -14.50
CA LEU A 204 27.43 -30.56 -14.58
C LEU A 204 27.18 -32.07 -14.44
N LEU A 205 26.30 -32.48 -13.52
CA LEU A 205 25.91 -33.89 -13.37
C LEU A 205 25.22 -34.42 -14.64
N GLN A 206 24.32 -33.62 -15.22
CA GLN A 206 23.64 -33.98 -16.48
C GLN A 206 24.64 -34.11 -17.64
N MET A 207 25.61 -33.19 -17.73
CA MET A 207 26.66 -33.26 -18.75
C MET A 207 27.55 -34.50 -18.58
N GLU A 208 27.87 -34.88 -17.34
CA GLU A 208 28.62 -36.11 -17.05
C GLU A 208 27.84 -37.35 -17.51
N GLU A 209 26.56 -37.43 -17.16
CA GLU A 209 25.66 -38.51 -17.58
C GLU A 209 25.54 -38.60 -19.11
N GLU A 210 25.28 -37.48 -19.79
CA GLU A 210 25.17 -37.44 -21.25
C GLU A 210 26.50 -37.85 -21.93
N THR A 211 27.62 -37.39 -21.39
CA THR A 211 28.95 -37.76 -21.90
C THR A 211 29.19 -39.26 -21.75
N TYR A 212 28.83 -39.84 -20.60
CA TYR A 212 28.94 -41.28 -20.38
C TYR A 212 28.09 -42.08 -21.38
N PHE A 213 26.84 -41.69 -21.61
CA PHE A 213 25.98 -42.35 -22.60
C PHE A 213 26.52 -42.22 -24.03
N ARG A 214 27.02 -41.05 -24.42
CA ARG A 214 27.63 -40.85 -25.75
C ARG A 214 28.88 -41.72 -25.94
N LEU A 215 29.68 -41.90 -24.89
CA LEU A 215 30.85 -42.79 -24.95
C LEU A 215 30.42 -44.25 -25.14
N MET A 216 29.44 -44.73 -24.36
CA MET A 216 28.91 -46.09 -24.54
C MET A 216 28.32 -46.31 -25.94
N GLN A 217 27.55 -45.34 -26.46
CA GLN A 217 27.01 -45.41 -27.82
C GLN A 217 28.13 -45.43 -28.85
N THR A 218 29.20 -44.64 -28.65
CA THR A 218 30.35 -44.64 -29.54
C THR A 218 31.04 -46.00 -29.52
N ASP A 219 31.26 -46.59 -28.34
CA ASP A 219 31.86 -47.92 -28.20
C ASP A 219 31.01 -49.00 -28.88
N GLU A 220 29.69 -49.02 -28.67
CA GLU A 220 28.76 -49.94 -29.35
C GLU A 220 28.82 -49.78 -30.88
N THR A 221 28.79 -48.55 -31.39
CA THR A 221 28.89 -48.32 -32.84
C THR A 221 30.24 -48.75 -33.42
N ILE A 222 31.33 -48.61 -32.66
CA ILE A 222 32.65 -49.08 -33.08
C ILE A 222 32.68 -50.62 -33.10
N GLU A 223 32.11 -51.29 -32.09
CA GLU A 223 31.99 -52.75 -32.06
C GLU A 223 31.19 -53.29 -33.25
N ASP A 224 30.05 -52.67 -33.55
CA ASP A 224 29.21 -53.03 -34.71
C ASP A 224 29.95 -52.85 -36.04
N LEU A 225 30.68 -51.74 -36.20
CA LEU A 225 31.49 -51.48 -37.39
C LEU A 225 32.63 -52.50 -37.54
N ILE A 226 33.30 -52.84 -36.43
CA ILE A 226 34.36 -53.87 -36.42
C ILE A 226 33.77 -55.24 -36.79
N PHE A 227 32.62 -55.60 -36.24
CA PHE A 227 31.94 -56.86 -36.55
C PHE A 227 31.56 -56.94 -38.04
N ALA A 228 30.95 -55.89 -38.58
CA ALA A 228 30.56 -55.82 -39.98
C ALA A 228 31.76 -55.90 -40.95
N LEU A 229 32.91 -55.31 -40.58
CA LEU A 229 34.14 -55.39 -41.38
C LEU A 229 34.84 -56.76 -41.27
N THR A 230 34.75 -57.42 -40.11
CA THR A 230 35.43 -58.69 -39.85
C THR A 230 34.66 -59.89 -40.43
N TYR A 231 33.33 -59.81 -40.47
CA TYR A 231 32.46 -60.83 -41.06
C TYR A 231 31.63 -60.25 -42.21
N PRO A 232 32.24 -59.95 -43.37
CA PRO A 232 31.47 -59.54 -44.53
C PRO A 232 30.49 -60.65 -44.87
N ALA A 233 29.20 -60.31 -44.95
CA ALA A 233 28.17 -61.24 -45.39
C ALA A 233 28.56 -61.79 -46.77
N ASN A 234 28.96 -63.06 -46.82
CA ASN A 234 29.21 -63.76 -48.07
C ASN A 234 27.85 -63.89 -48.79
N PRO A 235 27.70 -63.36 -50.02
CA PRO A 235 26.47 -63.50 -50.79
C PRO A 235 26.22 -64.96 -51.21
#